data_AF-A0A7K3MG16-F1
#
_entry.id   AF-A0A7K3MG16-F1
#
_cell.length_a   1.000
_cell.length_b   1.000
_cell.length_c   1.000
_cell.angle_alpha   90.00
_cell.angle_beta   90.00
_cell.angle_gamma   90.00
#
_symmetry.space_group_name_H-M   'P 1'
#
loop_
_entity.id
_entity.type
_entity.pdbx_description
1 polymer ?
#
loop_
_entity_poly.entity_id
_entity_poly.type
_entity_poly.pdbx_seq_one_letter_code
_entity_poly.pdbx_strand_id
1 'polypeptide(L)'
;MDESIKIVNLGPIKEIEIAQIKPFMVLVGESGSGKSTVMKVLSLFRWIYKRVNLRSYLRHSQAKDLKDLTFNMKDLLKFSGIDEYVKENTEIYYENDGCRISYTKEGLVTPRKVIPQDKLSLNKICFISDKRNEIADVIAGKTRVEQTESYFEETLSDFRTAVSEIETFPIDYLGIEVKRVKEKNKERFVISGMDGDDEYTIGLENASSGIQTVSPLALIVEYYAKRYDSVDGMNKSIFRYLADTDGLKHFNATMNVGEIPHSNIFIHIEEPELSLYPESQKSLIDFLISRCFLMEHKDNMYLMMATHSPYIVNYLNLLIRRAEAGESALGPQMNFHEIEVLEIADGYATSLNIEGEQHLIDTRIMSDPITEIYSEYNKIR
;
A
#
# COMPACT_ATOMS: atom_id res chain seq x y z
N MET A 1 -5.84 4.77 -15.69
CA MET A 1 -6.81 3.84 -15.08
C MET A 1 -7.97 4.65 -14.57
N ASP A 2 -9.19 4.21 -14.86
CA ASP A 2 -10.41 4.79 -14.29
C ASP A 2 -10.88 3.92 -13.12
N GLU A 3 -10.37 4.21 -11.92
CA GLU A 3 -10.64 3.46 -10.69
C GLU A 3 -11.41 4.35 -9.71
N SER A 4 -12.47 3.82 -9.11
CA SER A 4 -13.29 4.52 -8.12
C SER A 4 -13.80 3.58 -7.03
N ILE A 5 -14.12 4.13 -5.87
CA ILE A 5 -14.72 3.38 -4.76
C ILE A 5 -15.72 4.23 -3.98
N LYS A 6 -16.87 3.61 -3.64
CA LYS A 6 -17.89 4.16 -2.75
C LYS A 6 -18.14 3.18 -1.60
N ILE A 7 -18.12 3.68 -0.37
CA ILE A 7 -18.30 2.91 0.87
C ILE A 7 -19.41 3.57 1.67
N VAL A 8 -20.43 2.81 2.03
CA VAL A 8 -21.62 3.28 2.75
C VAL A 8 -21.85 2.40 3.97
N ASN A 9 -22.07 3.02 5.13
CA ASN A 9 -22.40 2.36 6.39
C ASN A 9 -21.45 1.21 6.80
N LEU A 10 -20.14 1.45 6.84
CA LEU A 10 -19.15 0.45 7.27
C LEU A 10 -18.36 0.96 8.48
N GLY A 11 -18.65 0.42 9.66
CA GLY A 11 -17.93 0.83 10.87
C GLY A 11 -18.14 2.32 11.20
N PRO A 12 -17.06 3.12 11.33
CA PRO A 12 -17.16 4.57 11.51
C PRO A 12 -17.58 5.31 10.22
N ILE A 13 -17.51 4.68 9.06
CA ILE A 13 -17.87 5.28 7.77
C ILE A 13 -19.39 5.37 7.64
N LYS A 14 -19.89 6.58 7.33
CA LYS A 14 -21.27 6.84 6.93
C LYS A 14 -21.38 6.77 5.41
N GLU A 15 -20.62 7.60 4.70
CA GLU A 15 -20.55 7.62 3.25
C GLU A 15 -19.23 8.23 2.79
N ILE A 16 -18.45 7.48 2.03
CA ILE A 16 -17.23 7.95 1.37
C ILE A 16 -17.33 7.59 -0.11
N GLU A 17 -17.07 8.56 -0.98
CA GLU A 17 -17.01 8.36 -2.43
C GLU A 17 -15.70 8.99 -2.95
N ILE A 18 -14.81 8.13 -3.45
CA ILE A 18 -13.59 8.52 -4.15
C ILE A 18 -13.86 8.26 -5.62
N ALA A 19 -14.31 9.30 -6.33
CA ALA A 19 -14.74 9.20 -7.72
C ALA A 19 -13.58 8.87 -8.68
N GLN A 20 -12.35 9.23 -8.31
CA GLN A 20 -11.15 8.87 -9.07
C GLN A 20 -9.99 8.63 -8.10
N ILE A 21 -9.45 7.43 -8.08
CA ILE A 21 -8.26 7.12 -7.29
C ILE A 21 -7.02 7.64 -8.02
N LYS A 22 -6.32 8.60 -7.41
CA LYS A 22 -5.08 9.17 -7.95
C LYS A 22 -3.89 8.23 -7.76
N PRO A 23 -2.80 8.39 -8.56
CA PRO A 23 -1.55 7.65 -8.35
C PRO A 23 -1.01 7.72 -6.92
N PHE A 24 -1.12 8.89 -6.27
CA PHE A 24 -0.76 9.05 -4.87
C PHE A 24 -1.96 9.53 -4.04
N MET A 25 -2.42 8.71 -3.10
CA MET A 25 -3.49 9.06 -2.16
C MET A 25 -2.97 9.14 -0.74
N VAL A 26 -3.34 10.19 -0.01
CA VAL A 26 -2.97 10.36 1.41
C VAL A 26 -4.24 10.53 2.23
N LEU A 27 -4.45 9.66 3.22
CA LEU A 27 -5.58 9.74 4.14
C LEU A 27 -5.12 10.33 5.46
N VAL A 28 -5.81 11.36 5.93
CA VAL A 28 -5.55 12.06 7.21
C VAL A 28 -6.83 12.14 8.03
N GLY A 29 -6.72 12.56 9.29
CA GLY A 29 -7.84 12.66 10.23
C GLY A 29 -7.58 11.91 11.55
N GLU A 30 -8.48 12.04 12.52
CA GLU A 30 -8.30 11.51 13.87
C GLU A 30 -8.19 9.98 13.95
N SER A 31 -7.63 9.47 15.04
CA SER A 31 -7.55 8.03 15.28
C SER A 31 -8.95 7.44 15.38
N GLY A 32 -9.19 6.31 14.70
CA GLY A 32 -10.51 5.68 14.63
C GLY A 32 -11.50 6.32 13.65
N SER A 33 -11.10 7.35 12.88
CA SER A 33 -12.00 8.01 11.92
C SER A 33 -12.39 7.14 10.71
N GLY A 34 -11.65 6.06 10.43
CA GLY A 34 -11.92 5.14 9.33
C GLY A 34 -10.85 5.09 8.22
N LYS A 35 -9.73 5.80 8.34
CA LYS A 35 -8.61 5.78 7.37
C LYS A 35 -8.18 4.37 6.98
N SER A 36 -7.81 3.55 7.97
CA SER A 36 -7.44 2.14 7.77
C SER A 36 -8.59 1.33 7.18
N THR A 37 -9.84 1.59 7.56
CA THR A 37 -11.01 0.92 6.98
C THR A 37 -11.11 1.19 5.48
N VAL A 38 -10.94 2.45 5.03
CA VAL A 38 -10.92 2.80 3.60
C VAL A 38 -9.79 2.06 2.86
N MET A 39 -8.57 2.08 3.41
CA MET A 39 -7.42 1.39 2.80
C MET A 39 -7.63 -0.12 2.69
N LYS A 40 -8.10 -0.76 3.76
CA LYS A 40 -8.34 -2.21 3.82
C LYS A 40 -9.45 -2.62 2.86
N VAL A 41 -10.51 -1.83 2.75
CA VAL A 41 -11.58 -2.06 1.76
C VAL A 41 -11.06 -1.91 0.34
N LEU A 42 -10.31 -0.85 0.02
CA LEU A 42 -9.77 -0.67 -1.32
C LEU A 42 -8.79 -1.80 -1.69
N SER A 43 -7.89 -2.17 -0.78
CA SER A 43 -6.97 -3.30 -0.94
C SER A 43 -7.72 -4.60 -1.23
N LEU A 44 -8.79 -4.88 -0.46
CA LEU A 44 -9.64 -6.06 -0.65
C LEU A 44 -10.31 -6.06 -2.03
N PHE A 45 -10.93 -4.95 -2.45
CA PHE A 45 -11.62 -4.89 -3.74
C PHE A 45 -10.67 -4.92 -4.93
N ARG A 46 -9.46 -4.35 -4.81
CA ARG A 46 -8.36 -4.53 -5.77
C ARG A 46 -7.92 -5.99 -5.86
N TRP A 47 -7.86 -6.70 -4.73
CA TRP A 47 -7.58 -8.14 -4.72
C TRP A 47 -8.69 -8.94 -5.40
N ILE A 48 -9.97 -8.63 -5.15
CA ILE A 48 -11.10 -9.27 -5.86
C ILE A 48 -10.98 -9.00 -7.36
N TYR A 49 -10.69 -7.76 -7.77
CA TYR A 49 -10.47 -7.40 -9.17
C TYR A 49 -9.31 -8.17 -9.82
N LYS A 50 -8.19 -8.34 -9.11
CA LYS A 50 -7.08 -9.21 -9.54
C LYS A 50 -7.55 -10.64 -9.79
N ARG A 51 -8.39 -11.20 -8.91
CA ARG A 51 -8.92 -12.56 -9.09
C ARG A 51 -9.90 -12.65 -10.26
N VAL A 52 -10.69 -11.60 -10.52
CA VAL A 52 -11.54 -11.51 -11.71
C VAL A 52 -10.71 -11.47 -13.00
N ASN A 53 -9.57 -10.78 -13.01
CA ASN A 53 -8.60 -10.80 -14.12
C ASN A 53 -8.02 -12.20 -14.34
N LEU A 54 -7.56 -12.88 -13.27
CA LEU A 54 -7.09 -14.27 -13.36
C LEU A 54 -8.15 -15.22 -13.92
N ARG A 55 -9.38 -15.13 -13.42
CA ARG A 55 -10.51 -15.91 -13.92
C ARG A 55 -10.76 -15.64 -15.41
N SER A 56 -10.67 -14.39 -15.84
CA SER A 56 -10.90 -14.00 -17.23
C SER A 56 -9.80 -14.53 -18.15
N TYR A 57 -8.53 -14.42 -17.74
CA TYR A 57 -7.39 -15.01 -18.45
C TYR A 57 -7.53 -16.53 -18.62
N LEU A 58 -7.89 -17.24 -17.55
CA LEU A 58 -8.09 -18.69 -17.57
C LEU A 58 -9.26 -19.10 -18.46
N ARG A 59 -10.35 -18.32 -18.49
CA ARG A 59 -11.47 -18.53 -19.43
C ARG A 59 -11.04 -18.40 -20.88
N HIS A 60 -10.25 -17.36 -21.21
CA HIS A 60 -9.68 -17.20 -22.56
C HIS A 60 -8.75 -18.37 -22.93
N SER A 61 -8.12 -18.99 -21.93
CA SER A 61 -7.22 -20.13 -22.11
C SER A 61 -7.91 -21.51 -22.03
N GLN A 62 -9.24 -21.54 -22.21
CA GLN A 62 -10.09 -22.74 -22.21
C GLN A 62 -10.04 -23.59 -20.92
N ALA A 63 -9.56 -23.02 -19.81
CA ALA A 63 -9.54 -23.71 -18.52
C ALA A 63 -10.97 -24.11 -18.11
N LYS A 64 -11.12 -25.38 -17.74
CA LYS A 64 -12.37 -25.94 -17.20
C LYS A 64 -12.35 -25.87 -15.68
N ASP A 65 -13.53 -25.80 -15.10
CA ASP A 65 -13.79 -25.62 -13.66
C ASP A 65 -13.12 -24.39 -13.03
N LEU A 66 -13.92 -23.34 -12.78
CA LEU A 66 -13.48 -22.09 -12.16
C LEU A 66 -14.18 -21.82 -10.82
N LYS A 67 -14.70 -22.88 -10.18
CA LYS A 67 -15.43 -22.77 -8.91
C LYS A 67 -14.54 -22.25 -7.77
N ASP A 68 -13.25 -22.60 -7.79
CA ASP A 68 -12.28 -22.16 -6.77
C ASP A 68 -11.78 -20.71 -6.99
N LEU A 69 -12.30 -20.03 -8.02
CA LEU A 69 -12.21 -18.58 -8.19
C LEU A 69 -13.48 -17.85 -7.71
N THR A 70 -14.36 -18.55 -7.00
CA THR A 70 -15.41 -17.93 -6.20
C THR A 70 -14.92 -17.78 -4.77
N PHE A 71 -15.12 -16.61 -4.19
CA PHE A 71 -14.65 -16.30 -2.83
C PHE A 71 -15.84 -16.06 -1.93
N ASN A 72 -15.77 -16.57 -0.71
CA ASN A 72 -16.74 -16.25 0.32
C ASN A 72 -16.41 -14.87 0.88
N MET A 73 -17.30 -13.90 0.67
CA MET A 73 -17.09 -12.54 1.15
C MET A 73 -16.90 -12.48 2.67
N LYS A 74 -17.56 -13.36 3.44
CA LYS A 74 -17.40 -13.42 4.90
C LYS A 74 -15.96 -13.75 5.30
N ASP A 75 -15.32 -14.67 4.58
CA ASP A 75 -13.93 -15.06 4.86
C ASP A 75 -12.97 -13.95 4.45
N LEU A 76 -13.25 -13.26 3.34
CA LEU A 76 -12.48 -12.10 2.89
C LEU A 76 -12.55 -10.92 3.86
N LEU A 77 -13.74 -10.62 4.39
CA LEU A 77 -13.95 -9.56 5.38
C LEU A 77 -13.19 -9.87 6.68
N LYS A 78 -13.23 -11.13 7.12
CA LYS A 78 -12.47 -11.62 8.29
C LYS A 78 -10.97 -11.52 8.09
N PHE A 79 -10.48 -12.00 6.94
CA PHE A 79 -9.07 -11.89 6.58
C PHE A 79 -8.62 -10.42 6.55
N SER A 80 -9.47 -9.53 6.03
CA SER A 80 -9.18 -8.09 5.99
C SER A 80 -9.36 -7.41 7.37
N GLY A 81 -9.76 -8.14 8.41
CA GLY A 81 -10.02 -7.60 9.75
C GLY A 81 -11.12 -6.54 9.76
N ILE A 82 -12.07 -6.59 8.82
CA ILE A 82 -13.16 -5.61 8.70
C ILE A 82 -14.56 -6.21 8.87
N ASP A 83 -14.69 -7.50 9.21
CA ASP A 83 -16.00 -8.16 9.33
C ASP A 83 -16.85 -7.61 10.47
N GLU A 84 -16.24 -7.21 11.58
CA GLU A 84 -16.96 -6.59 12.72
C GLU A 84 -17.52 -5.19 12.40
N TYR A 85 -17.05 -4.55 11.33
CA TYR A 85 -17.54 -3.22 10.91
C TYR A 85 -18.78 -3.32 10.01
N VAL A 86 -19.09 -4.51 9.49
CA VAL A 86 -20.20 -4.72 8.55
C VAL A 86 -21.54 -4.63 9.29
N LYS A 87 -22.44 -3.82 8.74
CA LYS A 87 -23.82 -3.60 9.18
C LYS A 87 -24.78 -4.18 8.14
N GLU A 88 -26.04 -4.35 8.50
CA GLU A 88 -27.08 -4.87 7.58
C GLU A 88 -27.24 -4.01 6.31
N ASN A 89 -27.03 -2.69 6.46
CA ASN A 89 -27.11 -1.70 5.38
C ASN A 89 -25.74 -1.25 4.86
N THR A 90 -24.68 -2.05 5.06
CA THR A 90 -23.38 -1.80 4.44
C THR A 90 -23.47 -2.00 2.93
N GLU A 91 -22.96 -1.02 2.19
CA GLU A 91 -22.85 -1.09 0.73
C GLU A 91 -21.46 -0.63 0.31
N ILE A 92 -20.83 -1.38 -0.61
CA ILE A 92 -19.54 -1.03 -1.17
C ILE A 92 -19.63 -1.20 -2.69
N TYR A 93 -19.21 -0.20 -3.43
CA TYR A 93 -19.17 -0.20 -4.89
C TYR A 93 -17.75 0.15 -5.33
N TYR A 94 -17.17 -0.69 -6.18
CA TYR A 94 -15.85 -0.50 -6.75
C TYR A 94 -15.94 -0.64 -8.26
N GLU A 95 -15.29 0.26 -8.98
CA GLU A 95 -15.20 0.22 -10.43
C GLU A 95 -13.75 0.42 -10.86
N ASN A 96 -13.30 -0.39 -11.82
CA ASN A 96 -11.99 -0.25 -12.43
C ASN A 96 -12.08 -0.58 -13.93
N ASP A 97 -11.85 0.42 -14.79
CA ASP A 97 -11.90 0.33 -16.26
C ASP A 97 -13.20 -0.34 -16.78
N GLY A 98 -14.33 -0.01 -16.15
CA GLY A 98 -15.67 -0.54 -16.46
C GLY A 98 -16.02 -1.89 -15.81
N CYS A 99 -15.10 -2.48 -15.05
CA CYS A 99 -15.33 -3.68 -14.23
C CYS A 99 -15.95 -3.27 -12.88
N ARG A 100 -17.24 -3.55 -12.70
CA ARG A 100 -17.97 -3.21 -11.46
C ARG A 100 -18.05 -4.38 -10.50
N ILE A 101 -17.62 -4.16 -9.27
CA ILE A 101 -17.73 -5.11 -8.15
C ILE A 101 -18.51 -4.41 -7.04
N SER A 102 -19.50 -5.09 -6.47
CA SER A 102 -20.29 -4.50 -5.38
C SER A 102 -20.55 -5.50 -4.26
N TYR A 103 -20.60 -5.02 -3.03
CA TYR A 103 -21.05 -5.77 -1.87
C TYR A 103 -22.24 -5.04 -1.24
N THR A 104 -23.37 -5.72 -1.12
CA THR A 104 -24.59 -5.18 -0.48
C THR A 104 -25.21 -6.27 0.40
N LYS A 105 -26.41 -6.03 0.93
CA LYS A 105 -27.24 -7.06 1.59
C LYS A 105 -27.48 -8.31 0.74
N GLU A 106 -27.40 -8.21 -0.59
CA GLU A 106 -27.55 -9.34 -1.52
C GLU A 106 -26.25 -10.18 -1.65
N GLY A 107 -25.17 -9.73 -1.01
CA GLY A 107 -23.84 -10.33 -1.05
C GLY A 107 -22.92 -9.67 -2.06
N LEU A 108 -21.80 -10.36 -2.34
CA LEU A 108 -20.79 -9.91 -3.30
C LEU A 108 -21.24 -10.22 -4.73
N VAL A 109 -21.27 -9.19 -5.58
CA VAL A 109 -21.53 -9.29 -7.01
C VAL A 109 -20.23 -8.96 -7.74
N THR A 110 -19.77 -9.90 -8.58
CA THR A 110 -18.66 -9.70 -9.52
C THR A 110 -19.15 -9.88 -10.96
N PRO A 111 -18.50 -9.27 -11.97
CA PRO A 111 -18.94 -9.41 -13.34
C PRO A 111 -18.91 -10.86 -13.82
N ARG A 112 -20.02 -11.35 -14.38
CA ARG A 112 -20.08 -12.69 -14.99
C ARG A 112 -19.41 -12.74 -16.36
N LYS A 113 -19.39 -11.62 -17.07
CA LYS A 113 -18.72 -11.50 -18.37
C LYS A 113 -17.21 -11.53 -18.16
N VAL A 114 -16.53 -12.20 -19.09
CA VAL A 114 -15.08 -12.27 -19.15
C VAL A 114 -14.55 -10.88 -19.52
N ILE A 115 -13.51 -10.41 -18.82
CA ILE A 115 -12.80 -9.17 -19.20
C ILE A 115 -12.14 -9.40 -20.58
N PRO A 116 -12.37 -8.52 -21.57
CA PRO A 116 -11.70 -8.61 -22.88
C PRO A 116 -10.17 -8.67 -22.75
N GLN A 117 -9.49 -9.37 -23.66
CA GLN A 117 -8.03 -9.56 -23.59
C GLN A 117 -7.26 -8.23 -23.60
N ASP A 118 -7.70 -7.27 -24.40
CA ASP A 118 -7.17 -5.91 -24.50
C ASP A 118 -7.43 -5.04 -23.26
N LYS A 119 -8.21 -5.54 -22.30
CA LYS A 119 -8.51 -4.88 -21.02
C LYS A 119 -8.03 -5.68 -19.82
N LEU A 120 -7.33 -6.80 -20.03
CA LEU A 120 -6.76 -7.56 -18.92
C LEU A 120 -5.68 -6.72 -18.22
N SER A 121 -5.57 -6.92 -16.91
CA SER A 121 -4.56 -6.26 -16.10
C SER A 121 -3.86 -7.23 -15.15
N LEU A 122 -2.54 -7.09 -15.06
CA LEU A 122 -1.72 -7.65 -14.00
C LEU A 122 -1.77 -6.69 -12.81
N ASN A 123 -2.11 -7.21 -11.63
CA ASN A 123 -2.27 -6.38 -10.45
C ASN A 123 -1.55 -7.02 -9.26
N LYS A 124 -0.62 -6.29 -8.67
CA LYS A 124 -0.01 -6.62 -7.38
C LYS A 124 -0.50 -5.64 -6.33
N ILE A 125 -1.02 -6.20 -5.24
CA ILE A 125 -1.42 -5.46 -4.05
C ILE A 125 -0.37 -5.77 -2.99
N CYS A 126 0.20 -4.72 -2.41
CA CYS A 126 1.11 -4.74 -1.28
C CYS A 126 0.48 -3.88 -0.17
N PHE A 127 0.44 -4.41 1.03
CA PHE A 127 -0.05 -3.71 2.21
C PHE A 127 1.01 -3.78 3.30
N ILE A 128 1.48 -2.63 3.76
CA ILE A 128 2.50 -2.46 4.79
C ILE A 128 1.81 -1.93 6.04
N SER A 129 1.59 -2.83 7.00
CA SER A 129 0.89 -2.54 8.26
C SER A 129 1.73 -1.68 9.22
N ASP A 130 1.05 -0.98 10.11
CA ASP A 130 1.60 -0.32 11.30
C ASP A 130 2.33 -1.29 12.25
N LYS A 131 1.95 -2.56 12.29
CA LYS A 131 2.59 -3.64 13.10
C LYS A 131 3.93 -4.13 12.57
N ARG A 132 4.47 -3.51 11.51
CA ARG A 132 5.74 -3.93 10.89
C ARG A 132 6.95 -3.89 11.84
N ASN A 133 6.87 -3.17 12.96
CA ASN A 133 7.90 -3.22 14.00
C ASN A 133 8.10 -4.64 14.58
N GLU A 134 7.03 -5.45 14.64
CA GLU A 134 7.09 -6.82 15.17
C GLU A 134 7.94 -7.76 14.28
N ILE A 135 8.20 -7.39 13.02
CA ILE A 135 9.04 -8.16 12.10
C ILE A 135 10.42 -8.40 12.70
N ALA A 136 11.01 -7.41 13.37
CA ALA A 136 12.35 -7.50 13.94
C ALA A 136 12.45 -8.62 15.00
N ASP A 137 11.45 -8.77 15.86
CA ASP A 137 11.42 -9.83 16.87
C ASP A 137 11.06 -11.20 16.27
N VAL A 138 10.18 -11.22 15.28
CA VAL A 138 9.81 -12.45 14.56
C VAL A 138 11.01 -13.06 13.84
N ILE A 139 11.77 -12.27 13.09
CA ILE A 139 12.94 -12.77 12.34
C ILE A 139 14.10 -13.14 13.27
N ALA A 140 14.22 -12.49 14.44
CA ALA A 140 15.16 -12.89 15.49
C ALA A 140 14.74 -14.19 16.22
N GLY A 141 13.53 -14.70 15.96
CA GLY A 141 12.98 -15.88 16.63
C GLY A 141 12.59 -15.63 18.08
N LYS A 142 12.37 -14.38 18.47
CA LYS A 142 11.89 -13.97 19.81
C LYS A 142 10.37 -14.11 19.93
N THR A 143 9.64 -14.00 18.82
CA THR A 143 8.17 -14.07 18.77
C THR A 143 7.70 -15.06 17.70
N ARG A 144 6.61 -15.79 17.96
CA ARG A 144 5.96 -16.68 16.98
C ARG A 144 4.83 -15.93 16.26
N VAL A 145 4.65 -16.24 14.97
CA VAL A 145 3.63 -15.64 14.08
C VAL A 145 2.24 -16.29 14.26
N GLU A 146 2.08 -17.18 15.23
CA GLU A 146 0.79 -17.87 15.42
C GLU A 146 -0.28 -16.86 15.85
N GLN A 147 -1.40 -16.79 15.12
CA GLN A 147 -2.58 -15.94 15.42
C GLN A 147 -2.35 -14.42 15.23
N THR A 148 -1.42 -14.02 14.37
CA THR A 148 -1.22 -12.61 14.03
C THR A 148 -2.30 -12.07 13.09
N GLU A 149 -2.41 -10.74 13.01
CA GLU A 149 -3.31 -10.08 12.05
C GLU A 149 -2.86 -10.35 10.60
N SER A 150 -3.80 -10.63 9.69
CA SER A 150 -3.48 -11.05 8.32
C SER A 150 -2.65 -10.03 7.54
N TYR A 151 -2.83 -8.72 7.75
CA TYR A 151 -2.01 -7.70 7.10
C TYR A 151 -0.56 -7.67 7.62
N PHE A 152 -0.34 -8.05 8.89
CA PHE A 152 1.02 -8.24 9.39
C PHE A 152 1.68 -9.45 8.72
N GLU A 153 0.94 -10.57 8.57
CA GLU A 153 1.44 -11.75 7.86
C GLU A 153 1.81 -11.45 6.40
N GLU A 154 0.98 -10.65 5.70
CA GLU A 154 1.27 -10.16 4.36
C GLU A 154 2.53 -9.28 4.34
N THR A 155 2.63 -8.32 5.25
CA THR A 155 3.82 -7.45 5.37
C THR A 155 5.08 -8.27 5.61
N LEU A 156 5.03 -9.24 6.52
CA LEU A 156 6.14 -10.15 6.82
C LEU A 156 6.51 -11.02 5.62
N SER A 157 5.52 -11.49 4.86
CA SER A 157 5.75 -12.27 3.63
C SER A 157 6.40 -11.42 2.54
N ASP A 158 5.92 -10.20 2.32
CA ASP A 158 6.51 -9.25 1.37
C ASP A 158 7.94 -8.87 1.80
N PHE A 159 8.18 -8.67 3.10
CA PHE A 159 9.52 -8.45 3.64
C PHE A 159 10.47 -9.62 3.35
N ARG A 160 10.04 -10.86 3.66
CA ARG A 160 10.82 -12.08 3.37
C ARG A 160 11.14 -12.23 1.89
N THR A 161 10.21 -11.84 1.03
CA THR A 161 10.41 -11.84 -0.43
C THR A 161 11.46 -10.79 -0.82
N ALA A 162 11.35 -9.56 -0.32
CA ALA A 162 12.29 -8.49 -0.60
C ALA A 162 13.73 -8.84 -0.21
N VAL A 163 13.93 -9.34 1.02
CA VAL A 163 15.26 -9.71 1.51
C VAL A 163 15.81 -11.00 0.89
N SER A 164 14.99 -11.75 0.16
CA SER A 164 15.47 -12.89 -0.63
C SER A 164 16.22 -12.45 -1.89
N GLU A 165 15.92 -11.25 -2.38
CA GLU A 165 16.46 -10.64 -3.61
C GLU A 165 17.40 -9.45 -3.32
N ILE A 166 17.33 -8.88 -2.11
CA ILE A 166 18.12 -7.74 -1.67
C ILE A 166 18.97 -8.15 -0.45
N GLU A 167 20.24 -8.47 -0.69
CA GLU A 167 21.16 -8.90 0.37
C GLU A 167 21.62 -7.74 1.26
N THR A 168 21.79 -6.56 0.67
CA THR A 168 22.28 -5.36 1.35
C THR A 168 21.56 -4.14 0.79
N PHE A 169 21.11 -3.25 1.67
CA PHE A 169 20.32 -2.09 1.31
C PHE A 169 20.70 -0.87 2.16
N PRO A 170 21.26 0.19 1.55
CA PRO A 170 21.53 1.44 2.25
C PRO A 170 20.24 2.23 2.45
N ILE A 171 20.10 2.82 3.63
CA ILE A 171 19.07 3.81 3.98
C ILE A 171 19.81 5.12 4.24
N ASP A 172 20.20 5.78 3.14
CA ASP A 172 21.13 6.92 3.14
C ASP A 172 20.68 8.04 4.10
N TYR A 173 19.37 8.31 4.16
CA TYR A 173 18.82 9.36 5.01
C TYR A 173 18.79 9.05 6.51
N LEU A 174 19.09 7.80 6.88
CA LEU A 174 19.34 7.39 8.26
C LEU A 174 20.83 7.13 8.51
N GLY A 175 21.69 7.19 7.48
CA GLY A 175 23.12 6.89 7.59
C GLY A 175 23.39 5.43 7.99
N ILE A 176 22.52 4.50 7.60
CA ILE A 176 22.64 3.08 7.96
C ILE A 176 22.54 2.17 6.74
N GLU A 177 23.12 0.98 6.87
CA GLU A 177 22.97 -0.12 5.92
C GLU A 177 22.27 -1.30 6.61
N VAL A 178 21.26 -1.86 5.94
CA VAL A 178 20.59 -3.10 6.35
C VAL A 178 21.21 -4.26 5.58
N LYS A 179 21.71 -5.27 6.29
CA LYS A 179 22.34 -6.44 5.68
C LYS A 179 21.75 -7.74 6.18
N ARG A 180 21.45 -8.65 5.26
CA ARG A 180 21.11 -10.05 5.57
C ARG A 180 22.38 -10.86 5.71
N VAL A 181 22.57 -11.47 6.88
CA VAL A 181 23.73 -12.31 7.20
C VAL A 181 23.24 -13.74 7.41
N LYS A 182 23.84 -14.69 6.69
CA LYS A 182 23.58 -16.12 6.88
C LYS A 182 24.56 -16.69 7.91
N GLU A 183 24.04 -17.12 9.07
CA GLU A 183 24.82 -17.79 10.11
C GLU A 183 24.37 -19.24 10.27
N LYS A 184 25.15 -20.20 9.73
CA LYS A 184 24.91 -21.66 9.80
C LYS A 184 23.47 -22.08 9.44
N ASN A 185 22.55 -22.03 10.41
CA ASN A 185 21.15 -22.45 10.31
C ASN A 185 20.13 -21.33 10.61
N LYS A 186 20.58 -20.08 10.76
CA LYS A 186 19.72 -18.93 10.99
C LYS A 186 20.10 -17.78 10.07
N GLU A 187 19.09 -17.03 9.69
CA GLU A 187 19.29 -15.76 9.00
C GLU A 187 19.17 -14.66 10.03
N ARG A 188 20.14 -13.76 10.04
CA ARG A 188 20.17 -12.59 10.90
C ARG A 188 20.12 -11.34 10.04
N PHE A 189 19.42 -10.34 10.52
CA PHE A 189 19.40 -9.02 9.91
C PHE A 189 20.18 -8.08 10.80
N VAL A 190 21.17 -7.41 10.23
CA VAL A 190 22.03 -6.50 10.96
C VAL A 190 21.98 -5.11 10.36
N ILE A 191 22.19 -4.13 11.22
CA ILE A 191 22.29 -2.71 10.91
C ILE A 191 23.72 -2.27 11.19
N SER A 192 24.32 -1.60 10.22
CA SER A 192 25.65 -0.99 10.35
C SER A 192 25.57 0.50 10.02
N GLY A 193 26.39 1.33 10.69
CA GLY A 193 26.52 2.75 10.34
C GLY A 193 27.28 2.94 9.02
N MET A 194 26.91 3.95 8.24
CA MET A 194 27.57 4.29 6.96
C MET A 194 28.68 5.33 7.11
N ASP A 195 28.70 6.12 8.19
CA ASP A 195 29.65 7.20 8.42
C ASP A 195 30.58 6.95 9.65
N GLY A 196 31.90 6.90 9.42
CA GLY A 196 32.93 7.11 10.46
C GLY A 196 33.58 5.87 11.12
N ASP A 197 34.75 6.09 11.74
CA ASP A 197 35.76 5.14 12.26
C ASP A 197 35.31 4.07 13.29
N ASP A 198 34.04 4.09 13.72
CA ASP A 198 33.48 3.10 14.64
C ASP A 198 32.47 2.20 13.89
N GLU A 199 32.98 1.12 13.28
CA GLU A 199 32.17 0.05 12.73
C GLU A 199 31.33 -0.59 13.84
N TYR A 200 30.08 -0.15 14.00
CA TYR A 200 29.11 -0.88 14.80
C TYR A 200 28.27 -1.78 13.90
N THR A 201 27.93 -2.96 14.42
CA THR A 201 26.97 -3.87 13.80
C THR A 201 26.05 -4.39 14.89
N ILE A 202 24.77 -4.11 14.77
CA ILE A 202 23.74 -4.54 15.71
C ILE A 202 22.67 -5.35 14.98
N GLY A 203 22.03 -6.30 15.67
CA GLY A 203 20.84 -6.96 15.11
C GLY A 203 19.68 -5.97 14.96
N LEU A 204 18.86 -6.13 13.91
CA LEU A 204 17.67 -5.29 13.67
C LEU A 204 16.75 -5.26 14.90
N GLU A 205 16.62 -6.38 15.61
CA GLU A 205 15.83 -6.52 16.84
C GLU A 205 16.34 -5.68 18.03
N ASN A 206 17.55 -5.14 17.94
CA ASN A 206 18.12 -4.25 18.95
C ASN A 206 18.35 -2.83 18.41
N ALA A 207 17.95 -2.55 17.16
CA ALA A 207 17.97 -1.21 16.60
C ALA A 207 16.85 -0.34 17.21
N SER A 208 16.90 0.97 17.00
CA SER A 208 15.84 1.87 17.45
C SER A 208 14.49 1.52 16.80
N SER A 209 13.37 1.85 17.46
CA SER A 209 12.03 1.56 16.94
C SER A 209 11.81 2.14 15.54
N GLY A 210 12.33 3.35 15.27
CA GLY A 210 12.27 3.96 13.93
C GLY A 210 13.03 3.15 12.87
N ILE A 211 14.17 2.55 13.19
CA ILE A 211 14.89 1.67 12.26
C ILE A 211 14.13 0.34 12.06
N GLN A 212 13.54 -0.20 13.13
CA GLN A 212 12.72 -1.41 13.05
C GLN A 212 11.46 -1.23 12.19
N THR A 213 10.85 -0.04 12.19
CA THR A 213 9.67 0.26 11.36
C THR A 213 10.03 0.62 9.92
N VAL A 214 11.10 1.39 9.71
CA VAL A 214 11.49 1.85 8.36
C VAL A 214 12.18 0.77 7.55
N SER A 215 13.02 -0.07 8.16
CA SER A 215 13.81 -1.04 7.38
C SER A 215 12.93 -2.00 6.58
N PRO A 216 11.88 -2.63 7.16
CA PRO A 216 10.98 -3.47 6.38
C PRO A 216 10.23 -2.71 5.29
N LEU A 217 9.73 -1.51 5.61
CA LEU A 217 9.00 -0.66 4.67
C LEU A 217 9.88 -0.32 3.46
N ALA A 218 11.10 0.16 3.70
CA ALA A 218 12.01 0.60 2.64
C ALA A 218 12.46 -0.57 1.76
N LEU A 219 12.76 -1.73 2.34
CA LEU A 219 13.11 -2.94 1.59
C LEU A 219 11.95 -3.46 0.73
N ILE A 220 10.72 -3.47 1.27
CA ILE A 220 9.53 -3.88 0.51
C ILE A 220 9.30 -2.95 -0.69
N VAL A 221 9.35 -1.64 -0.46
CA VAL A 221 9.17 -0.65 -1.53
C VAL A 221 10.29 -0.74 -2.56
N GLU A 222 11.55 -0.90 -2.15
CA GLU A 222 12.69 -1.09 -3.07
C GLU A 222 12.50 -2.33 -3.94
N TYR A 223 12.05 -3.44 -3.35
CA TYR A 223 11.77 -4.68 -4.08
C TYR A 223 10.68 -4.48 -5.13
N TYR A 224 9.53 -3.91 -4.75
CA TYR A 224 8.44 -3.69 -5.69
C TYR A 224 8.77 -2.66 -6.77
N ALA A 225 9.56 -1.64 -6.45
CA ALA A 225 9.99 -0.63 -7.40
C ALA A 225 10.99 -1.16 -8.44
N LYS A 226 11.91 -2.07 -8.05
CA LYS A 226 13.08 -2.43 -8.90
C LYS A 226 13.28 -3.91 -9.23
N ARG A 227 12.59 -4.82 -8.54
CA ARG A 227 12.87 -6.27 -8.62
C ARG A 227 11.64 -7.11 -8.92
N TYR A 228 10.45 -6.64 -8.55
CA TYR A 228 9.21 -7.36 -8.83
C TYR A 228 8.96 -7.48 -10.34
N ASP A 229 8.50 -8.66 -10.75
CA ASP A 229 8.07 -8.95 -12.11
C ASP A 229 6.60 -9.40 -12.07
N SER A 230 5.72 -8.53 -12.58
CA SER A 230 4.28 -8.77 -12.62
C SER A 230 3.90 -9.98 -13.50
N VAL A 231 4.67 -10.27 -14.54
CA VAL A 231 4.47 -11.42 -15.43
C VAL A 231 4.79 -12.71 -14.69
N ASP A 232 5.94 -12.77 -14.00
CA ASP A 232 6.29 -13.91 -13.14
C ASP A 232 5.26 -14.11 -12.02
N GLY A 233 4.83 -13.03 -11.37
CA GLY A 233 3.80 -13.08 -10.32
C GLY A 233 2.47 -13.69 -10.80
N MET A 234 2.04 -13.34 -12.01
CA MET A 234 0.84 -13.90 -12.62
C MET A 234 1.04 -15.35 -13.08
N ASN A 235 2.19 -15.68 -13.69
CA ASN A 235 2.53 -17.06 -14.05
C ASN A 235 2.49 -18.00 -12.83
N LYS A 236 3.08 -17.59 -11.71
CA LYS A 236 3.01 -18.33 -10.44
C LYS A 236 1.57 -18.53 -9.97
N SER A 237 0.71 -17.52 -10.13
CA SER A 237 -0.71 -17.58 -9.75
C SER A 237 -1.50 -18.56 -10.64
N ILE A 238 -1.26 -18.53 -11.95
CA ILE A 238 -1.86 -19.47 -12.92
C ILE A 238 -1.40 -20.90 -12.63
N PHE A 239 -0.10 -21.11 -12.47
CA PHE A 239 0.46 -22.44 -12.24
C PHE A 239 -0.08 -23.06 -10.95
N ARG A 240 -0.08 -22.29 -9.84
CA ARG A 240 -0.65 -22.74 -8.57
C ARG A 240 -2.11 -23.15 -8.74
N TYR A 241 -2.92 -22.30 -9.37
CA TYR A 241 -4.32 -22.59 -9.63
C TYR A 241 -4.51 -23.89 -10.43
N LEU A 242 -3.82 -24.03 -11.56
CA LEU A 242 -3.94 -25.20 -12.43
C LEU A 242 -3.44 -26.49 -11.77
N ALA A 243 -2.43 -26.40 -10.91
CA ALA A 243 -1.94 -27.53 -10.14
C ALA A 243 -2.97 -27.96 -9.08
N ASP A 244 -3.57 -27.01 -8.37
CA ASP A 244 -4.55 -27.28 -7.32
C ASP A 244 -5.86 -27.88 -7.88
N THR A 245 -6.25 -27.51 -9.10
CA THR A 245 -7.49 -27.98 -9.74
C THR A 245 -7.29 -29.12 -10.76
N ASP A 246 -6.10 -29.71 -10.85
CA ASP A 246 -5.74 -30.69 -11.90
C ASP A 246 -6.09 -30.21 -13.34
N GLY A 247 -5.96 -28.89 -13.56
CA GLY A 247 -6.39 -28.20 -14.78
C GLY A 247 -5.34 -28.17 -15.89
N LEU A 248 -4.10 -28.59 -15.62
CA LEU A 248 -2.96 -28.47 -16.53
C LEU A 248 -3.20 -29.11 -17.90
N LYS A 249 -3.90 -30.25 -17.95
CA LYS A 249 -4.20 -30.95 -19.21
C LYS A 249 -5.08 -30.16 -20.18
N HIS A 250 -5.90 -29.26 -19.65
CA HIS A 250 -6.91 -28.52 -20.42
C HIS A 250 -6.54 -27.06 -20.63
N PHE A 251 -5.42 -26.61 -20.06
CA PHE A 251 -4.94 -25.27 -20.23
C PHE A 251 -4.29 -25.10 -21.60
N ASN A 252 -4.79 -24.14 -22.38
CA ASN A 252 -4.20 -23.76 -23.66
C ASN A 252 -4.11 -22.24 -23.73
N ALA A 253 -2.92 -21.70 -23.46
CA ALA A 253 -2.69 -20.26 -23.44
C ALA A 253 -2.97 -19.66 -24.83
N THR A 254 -3.94 -18.75 -24.90
CA THR A 254 -4.29 -18.02 -26.13
C THR A 254 -3.54 -16.69 -26.27
N MET A 255 -2.89 -16.25 -25.19
CA MET A 255 -2.12 -15.02 -25.06
C MET A 255 -1.01 -15.29 -24.04
N ASN A 256 0.19 -14.76 -24.25
CA ASN A 256 1.22 -14.82 -23.22
C ASN A 256 0.90 -13.83 -22.10
N VAL A 257 1.23 -14.18 -20.85
CA VAL A 257 1.02 -13.26 -19.72
C VAL A 257 1.73 -11.92 -19.92
N GLY A 258 2.91 -11.91 -20.55
CA GLY A 258 3.65 -10.69 -20.88
C GLY A 258 3.04 -9.82 -21.98
N GLU A 259 2.01 -10.31 -22.68
CA GLU A 259 1.25 -9.53 -23.67
C GLU A 259 0.03 -8.82 -23.05
N ILE A 260 -0.25 -9.04 -21.76
CA ILE A 260 -1.33 -8.36 -21.05
C ILE A 260 -1.00 -6.85 -20.99
N PRO A 261 -1.88 -5.97 -21.49
CA PRO A 261 -1.52 -4.58 -21.80
C PRO A 261 -1.39 -3.67 -20.59
N HIS A 262 -1.98 -4.05 -19.46
CA HIS A 262 -1.99 -3.25 -18.24
C HIS A 262 -1.30 -3.99 -17.12
N SER A 263 -0.42 -3.30 -16.39
CA SER A 263 0.24 -3.87 -15.22
C SER A 263 0.38 -2.80 -14.14
N ASN A 264 0.00 -3.13 -12.91
CA ASN A 264 -0.12 -2.20 -11.81
C ASN A 264 0.39 -2.79 -10.49
N ILE A 265 1.11 -1.98 -9.73
CA ILE A 265 1.55 -2.27 -8.36
C ILE A 265 0.91 -1.23 -7.44
N PHE A 266 0.06 -1.70 -6.53
CA PHE A 266 -0.63 -0.89 -5.53
C PHE A 266 0.02 -1.10 -4.17
N ILE A 267 0.71 -0.08 -3.66
CA ILE A 267 1.34 -0.07 -2.34
C ILE A 267 0.45 0.71 -1.38
N HIS A 268 0.07 0.08 -0.27
CA HIS A 268 -0.71 0.69 0.82
C HIS A 268 0.17 0.72 2.07
N ILE A 269 0.34 1.87 2.70
CA ILE A 269 1.21 2.03 3.88
C ILE A 269 0.44 2.67 5.04
N GLU A 270 0.34 1.97 6.16
CA GLU A 270 -0.19 2.53 7.40
C GLU A 270 0.93 3.18 8.23
N GLU A 271 0.70 4.41 8.64
CA GLU A 271 1.58 5.21 9.50
C GLU A 271 3.05 5.13 9.04
N PRO A 272 3.39 5.57 7.81
CA PRO A 272 4.76 5.49 7.31
C PRO A 272 5.77 6.15 8.27
N GLU A 273 5.35 7.20 8.99
CA GLU A 273 6.13 7.94 9.96
C GLU A 273 6.37 7.23 11.31
N LEU A 274 5.79 6.06 11.55
CA LEU A 274 5.79 5.42 12.88
C LEU A 274 7.20 5.36 13.48
N SER A 275 7.38 5.99 14.65
CA SER A 275 8.66 6.14 15.38
C SER A 275 9.75 6.98 14.69
N LEU A 276 9.46 7.70 13.60
CA LEU A 276 10.41 8.57 12.93
C LEU A 276 10.37 10.02 13.45
N TYR A 277 11.56 10.61 13.55
CA TYR A 277 11.71 12.04 13.78
C TYR A 277 11.25 12.85 12.56
N PRO A 278 10.68 14.08 12.73
CA PRO A 278 10.13 14.87 11.62
C PRO A 278 11.03 15.03 10.40
N GLU A 279 12.34 15.26 10.57
CA GLU A 279 13.26 15.38 9.42
C GLU A 279 13.38 14.06 8.65
N SER A 280 13.46 12.92 9.33
CA SER A 280 13.49 11.60 8.69
C SER A 280 12.18 11.26 7.98
N GLN A 281 11.05 11.82 8.41
CA GLN A 281 9.76 11.64 7.72
C GLN A 281 9.79 12.29 6.33
N LYS A 282 10.38 13.48 6.18
CA LYS A 282 10.55 14.14 4.87
C LYS A 282 11.41 13.30 3.94
N SER A 283 12.54 12.80 4.44
CA SER A 283 13.42 11.93 3.66
C SER A 283 12.79 10.58 3.29
N LEU A 284 11.92 10.04 4.16
CA LEU A 284 11.12 8.87 3.82
C LEU A 284 10.16 9.18 2.66
N ILE A 285 9.51 10.34 2.65
CA ILE A 285 8.64 10.76 1.54
C ILE A 285 9.45 10.95 0.25
N ASP A 286 10.63 11.56 0.32
CA ASP A 286 11.54 11.67 -0.81
C ASP A 286 11.89 10.28 -1.38
N PHE A 287 12.20 9.32 -0.51
CA PHE A 287 12.44 7.93 -0.89
C PHE A 287 11.21 7.31 -1.57
N LEU A 288 10.03 7.39 -0.96
CA LEU A 288 8.80 6.79 -1.49
C LEU A 288 8.43 7.36 -2.87
N ILE A 289 8.49 8.68 -3.04
CA ILE A 289 8.17 9.34 -4.32
C ILE A 289 9.22 8.99 -5.37
N SER A 290 10.50 8.99 -5.00
CA SER A 290 11.56 8.59 -5.91
C SER A 290 11.39 7.15 -6.41
N ARG A 291 10.98 6.24 -5.52
CA ARG A 291 10.79 4.82 -5.83
C ARG A 291 9.48 4.49 -6.52
N CYS A 292 8.43 5.28 -6.35
CA CYS A 292 7.14 5.00 -6.96
C CYS A 292 6.90 5.80 -8.24
N PHE A 293 7.43 7.02 -8.36
CA PHE A 293 6.95 7.96 -9.39
C PHE A 293 8.05 8.59 -10.24
N LEU A 294 9.30 8.67 -9.75
CA LEU A 294 10.38 9.36 -10.47
C LEU A 294 11.34 8.45 -11.23
N MET A 295 11.34 7.15 -10.93
CA MET A 295 12.13 6.18 -11.69
C MET A 295 11.31 5.52 -12.79
N GLU A 296 11.99 4.98 -13.78
CA GLU A 296 11.34 4.24 -14.86
C GLU A 296 10.84 2.89 -14.35
N HIS A 297 9.56 2.62 -14.56
CA HIS A 297 8.92 1.37 -14.19
C HIS A 297 8.29 0.70 -15.42
N LYS A 298 8.32 -0.63 -15.43
CA LYS A 298 7.52 -1.42 -16.38
C LYS A 298 6.04 -1.43 -16.00
N ASP A 299 5.76 -1.39 -14.70
CA ASP A 299 4.43 -1.44 -14.12
C ASP A 299 4.02 -0.04 -13.64
N ASN A 300 2.72 0.29 -13.72
CA ASN A 300 2.23 1.53 -13.13
C ASN A 300 2.22 1.41 -11.61
N MET A 301 2.84 2.36 -10.93
CA MET A 301 2.92 2.41 -9.47
C MET A 301 1.81 3.29 -8.90
N TYR A 302 1.20 2.81 -7.83
CA TYR A 302 0.22 3.56 -7.04
C TYR A 302 0.58 3.45 -5.57
N LEU A 303 0.55 4.58 -4.87
CA LEU A 303 0.83 4.67 -3.44
C LEU A 303 -0.39 5.22 -2.72
N MET A 304 -0.87 4.52 -1.70
CA MET A 304 -1.84 5.02 -0.75
C MET A 304 -1.25 4.95 0.64
N MET A 305 -1.36 6.02 1.42
CA MET A 305 -0.91 6.00 2.81
C MET A 305 -1.90 6.65 3.76
N ALA A 306 -2.00 6.13 4.99
CA ALA A 306 -2.68 6.80 6.08
C ALA A 306 -1.64 7.37 7.04
N THR A 307 -1.75 8.65 7.37
CA THR A 307 -0.78 9.36 8.21
C THR A 307 -1.48 10.31 9.16
N HIS A 308 -0.86 10.51 10.31
CA HIS A 308 -1.21 11.55 11.28
C HIS A 308 -0.21 12.71 11.26
N SER A 309 0.81 12.64 10.39
CA SER A 309 1.92 13.58 10.42
C SER A 309 1.61 14.90 9.70
N PRO A 310 1.59 16.04 10.42
CA PRO A 310 1.58 17.35 9.79
C PRO A 310 2.83 17.60 8.94
N TYR A 311 3.96 16.97 9.29
CA TYR A 311 5.22 17.17 8.59
C TYR A 311 5.17 16.56 7.19
N ILE A 312 4.59 15.37 7.06
CA ILE A 312 4.43 14.71 5.76
C ILE A 312 3.55 15.57 4.86
N VAL A 313 2.37 15.97 5.32
CA VAL A 313 1.41 16.67 4.46
C VAL A 313 1.89 18.07 4.08
N ASN A 314 2.50 18.81 5.02
CA ASN A 314 3.11 20.09 4.68
C ASN A 314 4.30 19.93 3.72
N TYR A 315 5.07 18.84 3.83
CA TYR A 315 6.17 18.59 2.90
C TYR A 315 5.68 18.31 1.48
N LEU A 316 4.51 17.68 1.30
CA LEU A 316 3.91 17.47 -0.03
C LEU A 316 3.66 18.79 -0.78
N ASN A 317 3.25 19.87 -0.07
CA ASN A 317 3.11 21.20 -0.67
C ASN A 317 4.43 21.71 -1.25
N LEU A 318 5.57 21.44 -0.59
CA LEU A 318 6.88 21.81 -1.11
C LEU A 318 7.22 21.01 -2.38
N LEU A 319 6.89 19.72 -2.42
CA LEU A 319 7.14 18.87 -3.59
C LEU A 319 6.28 19.27 -4.80
N ILE A 320 5.03 19.66 -4.55
CA ILE A 320 4.15 20.25 -5.57
C ILE A 320 4.76 21.55 -6.08
N ARG A 321 5.18 22.44 -5.18
CA ARG A 321 5.75 23.74 -5.56
C ARG A 321 7.04 23.60 -6.38
N ARG A 322 7.90 22.63 -6.05
CA ARG A 322 9.10 22.29 -6.84
C ARG A 322 8.74 21.86 -8.26
N ALA A 323 7.70 21.03 -8.42
CA ALA A 323 7.24 20.59 -9.73
C ALA A 323 6.76 21.77 -10.59
N GLU A 324 5.97 22.66 -10.02
CA GLU A 324 5.46 23.86 -10.71
C GLU A 324 6.58 24.84 -11.11
N ALA A 325 7.59 24.99 -10.26
CA ALA A 325 8.73 25.86 -10.52
C ALA A 325 9.78 25.22 -11.46
N GLY A 326 9.69 23.92 -11.73
CA GLY A 326 10.68 23.18 -12.52
C GLY A 326 12.01 22.99 -11.79
N GLU A 327 12.01 23.02 -10.46
CA GLU A 327 13.22 22.99 -9.62
C GLU A 327 13.64 21.56 -9.23
N SER A 328 13.76 20.67 -10.22
CA SER A 328 14.12 19.25 -9.99
C SER A 328 15.50 19.03 -9.37
N ALA A 329 16.38 20.03 -9.44
CA ALA A 329 17.70 20.00 -8.79
C ALA A 329 17.63 20.08 -7.25
N LEU A 330 16.51 20.50 -6.68
CA LEU A 330 16.34 20.68 -5.22
C LEU A 330 15.81 19.43 -4.51
N GLY A 331 15.55 18.35 -5.25
CA GLY A 331 15.06 17.08 -4.72
C GLY A 331 13.81 16.57 -5.46
N PRO A 332 13.13 15.56 -4.90
CA PRO A 332 11.91 15.02 -5.46
C PRO A 332 10.83 16.08 -5.66
N GLN A 333 9.93 15.80 -6.60
CA GLN A 333 8.82 16.66 -6.99
C GLN A 333 7.58 15.81 -7.25
N MET A 334 6.39 16.39 -7.12
CA MET A 334 5.12 15.69 -7.33
C MET A 334 4.14 16.56 -8.12
N ASN A 335 3.49 16.00 -9.15
CA ASN A 335 2.46 16.72 -9.88
C ASN A 335 1.18 16.81 -9.03
N PHE A 336 0.62 18.02 -8.90
CA PHE A 336 -0.61 18.26 -8.14
C PHE A 336 -1.79 17.39 -8.61
N HIS A 337 -1.91 17.13 -9.92
CA HIS A 337 -3.04 16.35 -10.46
C HIS A 337 -2.88 14.83 -10.27
N GLU A 338 -1.72 14.37 -9.81
CA GLU A 338 -1.41 12.96 -9.53
C GLU A 338 -1.47 12.63 -8.04
N ILE A 339 -1.74 13.62 -7.18
CA ILE A 339 -1.85 13.46 -5.73
C ILE A 339 -3.20 13.95 -5.22
N GLU A 340 -3.78 13.23 -4.27
CA GLU A 340 -4.95 13.68 -3.53
C GLU A 340 -4.83 13.35 -2.04
N VAL A 341 -5.09 14.35 -1.20
CA VAL A 341 -5.13 14.23 0.26
C VAL A 341 -6.56 14.35 0.73
N LEU A 342 -7.06 13.30 1.39
CA LEU A 342 -8.41 13.23 1.93
C LEU A 342 -8.37 13.24 3.45
N GLU A 343 -9.10 14.17 4.05
CA GLU A 343 -9.46 14.09 5.46
C GLU A 343 -10.64 13.13 5.64
N ILE A 344 -10.46 12.14 6.50
CA ILE A 344 -11.52 11.25 6.94
C ILE A 344 -11.98 11.71 8.33
N ALA A 345 -13.17 12.30 8.39
CA ALA A 345 -13.78 12.84 9.60
C ALA A 345 -15.30 12.63 9.60
N ASP A 346 -15.88 12.38 10.78
CA ASP A 346 -17.33 12.19 10.98
C ASP A 346 -18.03 11.16 10.08
N GLY A 347 -17.26 10.23 9.52
CA GLY A 347 -17.72 9.18 8.60
C GLY A 347 -17.77 9.58 7.14
N TYR A 348 -17.14 10.70 6.75
CA TYR A 348 -17.06 11.22 5.39
C TYR A 348 -15.60 11.45 4.97
N ALA A 349 -15.37 11.66 3.67
CA ALA A 349 -14.08 12.04 3.11
C ALA A 349 -14.18 13.42 2.47
N THR A 350 -13.26 14.31 2.81
CA THR A 350 -13.17 15.67 2.27
C THR A 350 -11.80 15.88 1.63
N SER A 351 -11.76 16.34 0.38
CA SER A 351 -10.49 16.66 -0.28
C SER A 351 -9.89 17.93 0.32
N LEU A 352 -8.62 17.86 0.68
CA LEU A 352 -7.83 18.99 1.15
C LEU A 352 -7.08 19.68 0.01
N ASN A 353 -7.11 19.10 -1.19
CA ASN A 353 -6.53 19.72 -2.38
C ASN A 353 -7.36 20.95 -2.79
N ILE A 354 -6.71 22.11 -2.86
CA ILE A 354 -7.29 23.36 -3.30
C ILE A 354 -6.69 23.71 -4.66
N GLU A 355 -7.56 23.74 -5.67
CA GLU A 355 -7.24 24.19 -7.03
C GLU A 355 -7.69 25.66 -7.16
N GLY A 356 -6.72 26.59 -7.14
CA GLY A 356 -6.96 28.03 -7.18
C GLY A 356 -5.81 28.78 -7.86
N GLU A 357 -5.51 30.01 -7.42
CA GLU A 357 -4.33 30.75 -7.91
C GLU A 357 -3.00 30.03 -7.62
N GLN A 358 -3.00 29.19 -6.58
CA GLN A 358 -1.91 28.28 -6.24
C GLN A 358 -2.51 26.90 -5.96
N HIS A 359 -1.87 25.85 -6.47
CA HIS A 359 -2.20 24.49 -6.09
C HIS A 359 -1.59 24.20 -4.72
N LEU A 360 -2.42 23.84 -3.75
CA LEU A 360 -1.98 23.53 -2.40
C LEU A 360 -2.89 22.51 -1.73
N ILE A 361 -2.35 21.81 -0.74
CA ILE A 361 -3.05 20.94 0.20
C ILE A 361 -3.28 21.75 1.47
N ASP A 362 -4.54 21.89 1.89
CA ASP A 362 -4.90 22.58 3.12
C ASP A 362 -4.46 21.78 4.35
N THR A 363 -3.50 22.31 5.09
CA THR A 363 -2.94 21.67 6.29
C THR A 363 -3.44 22.28 7.59
N ARG A 364 -4.41 23.22 7.53
CA ARG A 364 -4.90 23.94 8.72
C ARG A 364 -5.42 23.00 9.80
N ILE A 365 -6.16 21.97 9.40
CA ILE A 365 -6.72 20.94 10.30
C ILE A 365 -5.65 20.25 11.17
N MET A 366 -4.38 20.25 10.75
CA MET A 366 -3.26 19.65 11.51
C MET A 366 -2.49 20.69 12.33
N SER A 367 -2.64 21.99 12.04
CA SER A 367 -1.99 23.09 12.77
C SER A 367 -2.89 23.76 13.80
N ASP A 368 -4.21 23.62 13.68
CA ASP A 368 -5.18 24.21 14.59
C ASP A 368 -4.96 23.77 16.05
N PRO A 369 -4.70 22.48 16.36
CA PRO A 369 -4.38 22.07 17.73
C PRO A 369 -3.16 22.78 18.31
N ILE A 370 -2.13 23.01 17.50
CA ILE A 370 -0.93 23.76 17.92
C ILE A 370 -1.29 25.22 18.22
N THR A 371 -2.09 25.83 17.34
CA THR A 371 -2.56 27.21 17.49
C THR A 371 -3.43 27.39 18.74
N GLU A 372 -4.29 26.42 19.04
CA GLU A 372 -5.13 26.39 20.24
C GLU A 372 -4.28 26.26 21.52
N ILE A 373 -3.28 25.38 21.54
CA ILE A 373 -2.34 25.24 22.66
C ILE A 373 -1.64 26.57 22.95
N TYR A 374 -1.11 27.25 21.92
CA TYR A 374 -0.48 28.56 22.09
C TYR A 374 -1.48 29.62 22.56
N SER A 375 -2.71 29.56 22.06
CA SER A 375 -3.78 30.48 22.45
C SER A 375 -4.18 30.30 23.92
N GLU A 376 -4.22 29.06 24.42
CA GLU A 376 -4.48 28.75 25.82
C GLU A 376 -3.31 29.17 26.72
N TYR A 377 -2.07 28.85 26.32
CA TYR A 377 -0.86 29.27 27.03
C TYR A 377 -0.84 30.80 27.24
N ASN A 378 -1.12 31.58 26.20
CA ASN A 378 -1.13 33.04 26.27
C ASN A 378 -2.27 33.62 27.13
N LYS A 379 -3.33 32.84 27.39
CA LYS A 379 -4.44 33.25 28.27
C LYS A 379 -4.11 33.04 29.75
N ILE A 380 -3.17 32.13 30.07
CA ILE A 380 -2.75 31.85 31.45
C ILE A 380 -1.65 32.84 31.82
N ARG A 381 -1.95 33.76 32.75
CA ARG A 381 -1.00 34.73 33.31
C ARG A 381 -0.45 34.29 34.66
#